data_AF-A0A958P7Z5-F1
#
_entry.id   AF-A0A958P7Z5-F1
#
_cell.length_a   1.000
_cell.length_b   1.000
_cell.length_c   1.000
_cell.angle_alpha   90.00
_cell.angle_beta   90.00
_cell.angle_gamma   90.00
#
_symmetry.space_group_name_H-M   'P 1'
#
loop_
_entity.id
_entity.type
_entity.pdbx_description
1 polymer ?
#
loop_
_entity_poly.entity_id
_entity_poly.type
_entity_poly.pdbx_seq_one_letter_code
_entity_poly.pdbx_strand_id
1 'polypeptide(L)'
;SSTDELGTPYKAAFNFIRETIKKDLLTADEKTQYLVAFITDGYPTDYCPDPVGIPNCKNDFDESVMFNDLKTVLKTAKDRIQFGAVYYGPPDEKAAARLRKMADLGGGQFVDTNKDDGIKLDDVITVPKPSCE
;
A
#
# COMPACT_ATOMS: atom_id res chain seq x y z
N SER A 1 3.80 -28.37 9.36
CA SER A 1 4.40 -27.07 9.70
C SER A 1 4.20 -26.17 8.50
N SER A 2 3.32 -25.18 8.59
CA SER A 2 3.24 -24.11 7.59
C SER A 2 4.43 -23.20 7.84
N THR A 3 5.48 -23.38 7.05
CA THR A 3 6.55 -22.40 6.95
C THR A 3 5.90 -21.18 6.30
N ASP A 4 5.48 -20.21 7.11
CA ASP A 4 5.17 -18.87 6.63
C ASP A 4 6.42 -18.42 5.88
N GLU A 5 6.36 -18.40 4.56
CA GLU A 5 7.45 -17.88 3.74
C GLU A 5 7.64 -16.43 4.17
N LEU A 6 8.79 -16.17 4.79
CA LEU A 6 9.23 -14.92 5.40
C LEU A 6 9.37 -13.81 4.35
N GLY A 7 8.26 -13.42 3.74
CA GLY A 7 8.21 -12.49 2.63
C GLY A 7 7.09 -11.47 2.79
N THR A 8 7.29 -10.32 2.16
CA THR A 8 6.33 -9.23 2.11
C THR A 8 5.94 -9.02 0.64
N PRO A 9 5.10 -9.89 0.05
CA PRO A 9 4.84 -9.91 -1.39
C PRO A 9 3.87 -8.78 -1.80
N TYR A 10 4.42 -7.64 -2.21
CA TYR A 10 3.62 -6.47 -2.59
C TYR A 10 2.87 -6.68 -3.91
N LYS A 11 3.42 -7.43 -4.89
CA LYS A 11 2.71 -7.74 -6.14
C LYS A 11 1.45 -8.53 -5.86
N ALA A 12 1.53 -9.51 -4.97
CA ALA A 12 0.36 -10.30 -4.57
C ALA A 12 -0.69 -9.41 -3.90
N ALA A 13 -0.27 -8.53 -2.98
CA ALA A 13 -1.17 -7.60 -2.30
C ALA A 13 -1.82 -6.59 -3.27
N PHE A 14 -1.05 -5.99 -4.18
CA PHE A 14 -1.56 -5.08 -5.20
C PHE A 14 -2.54 -5.77 -6.15
N ASN A 15 -2.24 -7.02 -6.56
CA ASN A 15 -3.16 -7.80 -7.37
C ASN A 15 -4.46 -8.07 -6.62
N PHE A 16 -4.39 -8.44 -5.34
CA PHE A 16 -5.56 -8.67 -4.51
C PHE A 16 -6.44 -7.42 -4.39
N ILE A 17 -5.85 -6.25 -4.15
CA ILE A 17 -6.57 -4.97 -4.09
C ILE A 17 -7.27 -4.70 -5.43
N ARG A 18 -6.56 -4.86 -6.55
CA ARG A 18 -7.11 -4.63 -7.90
C ARG A 18 -8.29 -5.53 -8.20
N GLU A 19 -8.14 -6.83 -7.98
CA GLU A 19 -9.21 -7.79 -8.29
C GLU A 19 -10.41 -7.62 -7.37
N THR A 20 -10.19 -7.26 -6.10
CA THR A 20 -11.27 -6.94 -5.16
C THR A 20 -12.05 -5.71 -5.61
N ILE A 21 -11.37 -4.62 -5.96
CA ILE A 21 -12.01 -3.40 -6.45
C ILE A 21 -12.73 -3.65 -7.78
N LYS A 22 -12.11 -4.35 -8.74
CA LYS A 22 -12.75 -4.69 -10.02
C LYS A 22 -14.05 -5.47 -9.82
N LYS A 23 -14.03 -6.44 -8.89
CA LYS A 23 -15.21 -7.25 -8.58
C LYS A 23 -16.30 -6.38 -7.98
N ASP A 24 -15.96 -5.49 -7.06
CA ASP A 24 -16.93 -4.60 -6.41
C ASP A 24 -17.52 -3.59 -7.40
N LEU A 25 -16.72 -3.06 -8.33
CA LEU A 25 -17.15 -2.14 -9.39
C LEU A 25 -18.25 -2.71 -10.30
N LEU A 26 -18.48 -4.03 -10.33
CA LEU A 26 -19.59 -4.63 -11.08
C LEU A 26 -20.96 -4.30 -10.46
N THR A 27 -20.99 -3.96 -9.17
CA THR A 27 -22.20 -3.71 -8.40
C THR A 27 -22.20 -2.37 -7.66
N ALA A 28 -21.03 -1.76 -7.48
CA ALA A 28 -20.88 -0.48 -6.79
C ALA A 28 -21.46 0.66 -7.63
N ASP A 29 -22.05 1.64 -6.95
CA ASP A 29 -22.46 2.88 -7.59
C ASP A 29 -21.26 3.78 -7.95
N GLU A 30 -21.49 4.86 -8.68
CA GLU A 30 -20.44 5.81 -9.08
C GLU A 30 -19.85 6.60 -7.90
N LYS A 31 -20.53 6.63 -6.75
CA LYS A 31 -20.12 7.41 -5.56
C LYS A 31 -19.21 6.62 -4.63
N THR A 32 -19.20 5.29 -4.74
CA THR A 32 -18.42 4.41 -3.86
C THR A 32 -16.93 4.76 -3.92
N GLN A 33 -16.34 5.00 -2.75
CA GLN A 33 -14.93 5.31 -2.56
C GLN A 33 -14.22 4.12 -1.93
N TYR A 34 -12.98 3.87 -2.34
CA TYR A 34 -12.13 2.80 -1.83
C TYR A 34 -11.00 3.41 -1.02
N LEU A 35 -10.89 2.98 0.23
CA LEU A 35 -9.88 3.45 1.17
C LEU A 35 -8.98 2.25 1.48
N VAL A 36 -7.71 2.34 1.12
CA VAL A 36 -6.74 1.27 1.30
C VAL A 36 -5.76 1.68 2.40
N ALA A 37 -5.73 0.91 3.48
CA ALA A 37 -4.71 1.03 4.52
C ALA A 37 -3.66 -0.08 4.31
N PHE A 38 -2.46 0.29 3.90
CA PHE A 38 -1.39 -0.67 3.61
C PHE A 38 -0.37 -0.72 4.75
N ILE A 39 -0.37 -1.81 5.51
CA ILE A 39 0.42 -1.96 6.74
C ILE A 39 1.61 -2.89 6.46
N THR A 40 2.83 -2.39 6.57
CA THR A 40 4.03 -3.10 6.10
C THR A 40 5.33 -2.56 6.75
N ASP A 41 6.40 -3.36 6.71
CA ASP A 41 7.75 -2.98 7.14
C ASP A 41 8.52 -2.17 6.09
N GLY A 42 7.91 -1.96 4.91
CA GLY A 42 8.48 -1.16 3.84
C GLY A 42 9.43 -1.93 2.92
N TYR A 43 9.64 -3.23 3.13
CA TYR A 43 10.59 -4.03 2.37
C TYR A 43 9.89 -5.15 1.58
N PRO A 44 9.48 -4.88 0.32
CA PRO A 44 8.89 -5.92 -0.49
C PRO A 44 9.91 -6.98 -0.87
N THR A 45 9.47 -8.24 -0.94
CA THR A 45 10.34 -9.37 -1.30
C THR A 45 10.19 -9.85 -2.74
N ASP A 46 9.25 -9.30 -3.49
CA ASP A 46 8.89 -9.72 -4.85
C ASP A 46 9.17 -8.67 -5.93
N TYR A 47 9.87 -7.59 -5.57
CA TYR A 47 10.39 -6.56 -6.49
C TYR A 47 11.91 -6.67 -6.70
N CYS A 48 12.51 -7.81 -6.39
CA CYS A 48 13.94 -8.03 -6.64
C CYS A 48 14.24 -8.09 -8.16
N PRO A 49 15.31 -7.45 -8.64
CA PRO A 49 15.74 -7.47 -10.04
C PRO A 49 16.34 -8.82 -10.46
N ASP A 50 16.71 -9.69 -9.51
CA ASP A 50 17.28 -11.01 -9.79
C ASP A 50 16.25 -12.15 -9.53
N PRO A 51 15.94 -13.00 -10.53
CA PRO A 51 15.10 -14.19 -10.35
C PRO A 51 15.76 -15.31 -9.52
N VAL A 52 17.05 -15.20 -9.17
CA VAL A 52 17.78 -16.25 -8.44
C VAL A 52 17.62 -16.08 -6.92
N GLY A 53 16.46 -16.50 -6.41
CA GLY A 53 16.36 -17.19 -5.11
C GLY A 53 16.85 -16.50 -3.84
N ILE A 54 17.08 -15.18 -3.81
CA ILE A 54 17.36 -14.45 -2.57
C ILE A 54 16.06 -13.81 -2.08
N PRO A 55 15.41 -14.33 -1.02
CA PRO A 55 14.09 -13.88 -0.58
C PRO A 55 14.05 -12.45 -0.02
N ASN A 56 15.19 -11.77 0.10
CA ASN A 56 15.33 -10.52 0.84
C ASN A 56 16.32 -9.57 0.16
N CYS A 57 15.92 -8.96 -0.96
CA CYS A 57 16.66 -7.87 -1.60
C CYS A 57 16.47 -6.54 -0.86
N LYS A 58 16.67 -6.52 0.47
CA LYS A 58 16.41 -5.35 1.36
C LYS A 58 16.99 -4.03 0.82
N ASN A 59 18.09 -4.08 0.07
CA ASN A 59 18.75 -2.88 -0.48
C ASN A 59 18.68 -2.73 -2.00
N ASP A 60 18.02 -3.65 -2.71
CA ASP A 60 18.11 -3.73 -4.17
C ASP A 60 16.81 -4.27 -4.77
N PHE A 61 15.67 -3.66 -4.45
CA PHE A 61 14.39 -3.95 -5.12
C PHE A 61 14.01 -2.75 -6.01
N ASP A 62 13.38 -3.03 -7.15
CA ASP A 62 13.05 -2.04 -8.16
C ASP A 62 11.83 -1.20 -7.73
N GLU A 63 12.11 -0.09 -7.05
CA GLU A 63 11.12 0.90 -6.64
C GLU A 63 10.31 1.43 -7.83
N SER A 64 10.91 1.55 -9.02
CA SER A 64 10.22 2.11 -10.18
C SER A 64 9.09 1.19 -10.66
N VAL A 65 9.34 -0.12 -10.70
CA VAL A 65 8.35 -1.13 -11.05
C VAL A 65 7.27 -1.21 -9.96
N MET A 66 7.66 -1.17 -8.68
CA MET A 66 6.70 -1.13 -7.56
C MET A 66 5.76 0.07 -7.64
N PHE A 67 6.28 1.29 -7.88
CA PHE A 67 5.43 2.48 -8.00
C PHE A 67 4.56 2.46 -9.27
N ASN A 68 5.01 1.80 -10.35
CA ASN A 68 4.18 1.62 -11.54
C ASN A 68 3.01 0.64 -11.30
N ASP A 69 3.24 -0.42 -10.52
CA ASP A 69 2.18 -1.34 -10.11
C ASP A 69 1.18 -0.63 -9.19
N LEU A 70 1.64 0.16 -8.23
CA LEU A 70 0.76 1.00 -7.40
C LEU A 70 -0.10 1.94 -8.28
N LYS A 71 0.49 2.62 -9.26
CA LYS A 71 -0.27 3.45 -10.21
C LYS A 71 -1.31 2.64 -10.99
N THR A 72 -1.03 1.37 -11.28
CA THR A 72 -1.99 0.47 -11.93
C THR A 72 -3.14 0.09 -10.99
N VAL A 73 -2.86 -0.08 -9.69
CA VAL A 73 -3.91 -0.19 -8.65
C VAL A 73 -4.81 1.04 -8.69
N LEU A 74 -4.23 2.24 -8.57
CA LEU A 74 -4.98 3.50 -8.52
C LEU A 74 -5.81 3.77 -9.79
N LYS A 75 -5.36 3.30 -10.96
CA LYS A 75 -6.12 3.38 -12.22
C LYS A 75 -7.31 2.42 -12.29
N THR A 76 -7.44 1.46 -11.38
CA THR A 76 -8.51 0.45 -11.41
C THR A 76 -9.88 1.07 -11.15
N ALA A 77 -9.95 2.05 -10.24
CA ALA A 77 -11.11 2.91 -10.05
C ALA A 77 -10.62 4.36 -10.03
N LYS A 78 -10.55 4.97 -11.21
CA LYS A 78 -9.99 6.31 -11.40
C LYS A 78 -10.65 7.32 -10.45
N ASP A 79 -9.82 8.08 -9.72
CA ASP A 79 -10.22 9.14 -8.78
C ASP A 79 -11.11 8.66 -7.60
N ARG A 80 -11.17 7.34 -7.37
CA ARG A 80 -12.02 6.71 -6.33
C ARG A 80 -11.24 5.89 -5.32
N ILE A 81 -9.91 5.85 -5.43
CA ILE A 81 -9.03 5.10 -4.53
C ILE A 81 -8.15 6.08 -3.79
N GLN A 82 -8.21 6.05 -2.46
CA GLN A 82 -7.20 6.63 -1.59
C GLN A 82 -6.35 5.52 -1.02
N PHE A 83 -5.03 5.65 -1.13
CA PHE A 83 -4.10 4.66 -0.63
C PHE A 83 -3.24 5.28 0.46
N GLY A 84 -3.46 4.87 1.71
CA GLY A 84 -2.63 5.22 2.86
C GLY A 84 -1.65 4.10 3.19
N ALA A 85 -0.58 4.45 3.89
CA ALA A 85 0.46 3.51 4.30
C ALA A 85 0.80 3.66 5.78
N VAL A 86 0.98 2.52 6.45
CA VAL A 86 1.39 2.45 7.84
C VAL A 86 2.69 1.67 7.91
N TYR A 87 3.72 2.32 8.44
CA TYR A 87 4.99 1.69 8.67
C TYR A 87 5.02 1.01 10.04
N TYR A 88 5.33 -0.29 10.06
CA TYR A 88 5.60 -1.05 11.28
C TYR A 88 6.98 -1.70 11.25
N GLY A 89 7.67 -1.75 12.39
CA GLY A 89 8.97 -2.39 12.52
C GLY A 89 10.07 -1.45 13.00
N PRO A 90 11.32 -1.93 13.12
CA PRO A 90 12.41 -1.16 13.72
C PRO A 90 12.75 0.08 12.90
N PRO A 91 13.04 1.26 13.50
CA PRO A 91 13.20 2.52 12.79
C PRO A 91 14.13 2.45 11.56
N ASP A 92 13.57 2.76 10.39
CA ASP A 92 14.29 2.78 9.12
C ASP A 92 13.74 3.91 8.23
N GLU A 93 14.55 4.96 8.05
CA GLU A 93 14.14 6.15 7.30
C GLU A 93 13.87 5.84 5.82
N LYS A 94 14.53 4.84 5.23
CA LYS A 94 14.33 4.48 3.81
C LYS A 94 13.00 3.77 3.62
N ALA A 95 12.68 2.81 4.50
CA ALA A 95 11.39 2.14 4.50
C ALA A 95 10.25 3.15 4.72
N ALA A 96 10.38 4.02 5.72
CA ALA A 96 9.38 5.06 6.01
C ALA A 96 9.20 6.03 4.83
N ALA A 97 10.28 6.52 4.22
CA ALA A 97 10.22 7.43 3.08
C ALA A 97 9.51 6.80 1.86
N ARG A 98 9.73 5.51 1.63
CA ARG A 98 9.08 4.76 0.56
C ARG A 98 7.58 4.65 0.77
N LEU A 99 7.17 4.28 1.99
CA LEU A 99 5.77 4.16 2.35
C LEU A 99 5.06 5.51 2.33
N ARG A 100 5.73 6.57 2.77
CA ARG A 100 5.23 7.95 2.59
C ARG A 100 4.97 8.27 1.13
N LYS A 101 5.93 7.98 0.25
CA LYS A 101 5.76 8.20 -1.20
C LYS A 101 4.62 7.36 -1.80
N MET A 102 4.38 6.14 -1.30
CA MET A 102 3.21 5.35 -1.70
C MET A 102 1.90 6.04 -1.30
N ALA A 103 1.83 6.53 -0.06
CA ALA A 103 0.67 7.28 0.43
C ALA A 103 0.44 8.56 -0.39
N ASP A 104 1.50 9.34 -0.64
CA ASP A 104 1.45 10.57 -1.42
C ASP A 104 0.93 10.32 -2.85
N LEU A 105 1.43 9.26 -3.52
CA LEU A 105 0.96 8.86 -4.85
C LEU A 105 -0.52 8.47 -4.86
N GLY A 106 -0.99 7.88 -3.77
CA GLY A 106 -2.37 7.44 -3.59
C GLY A 106 -3.30 8.49 -3.02
N GLY A 107 -2.81 9.71 -2.74
CA GLY A 107 -3.60 10.75 -2.07
C GLY A 107 -4.10 10.36 -0.68
N GLY A 108 -3.46 9.39 -0.02
CA GLY A 108 -3.80 8.95 1.34
C GLY A 108 -2.86 9.53 2.39
N GLN A 109 -2.90 8.95 3.59
CA GLN A 109 -2.07 9.38 4.72
C GLN A 109 -0.96 8.36 5.04
N PHE A 110 0.11 8.84 5.66
CA PHE A 110 1.24 8.03 6.10
C PHE A 110 1.41 8.11 7.62
N VAL A 111 1.53 6.95 8.27
CA VAL A 111 1.75 6.82 9.72
C VAL A 111 3.03 6.03 9.99
N ASP A 112 3.82 6.49 10.96
CA ASP A 112 5.06 5.83 11.40
C ASP A 112 4.92 5.39 12.86
N THR A 113 4.73 4.08 13.08
CA THR A 113 4.51 3.54 14.43
C THR A 113 5.72 3.68 15.37
N ASN A 114 6.89 4.10 14.87
CA ASN A 114 8.03 4.44 15.71
C ASN A 114 7.97 5.87 16.27
N LYS A 115 7.06 6.69 15.74
CA LYS A 115 6.88 8.11 16.11
C LYS A 115 5.51 8.38 16.72
N ASP A 116 4.56 7.51 16.44
CA ASP A 116 3.17 7.63 16.88
C ASP A 116 2.83 6.52 17.90
N ASP A 117 2.35 6.90 19.09
CA ASP A 117 2.06 5.98 20.21
C ASP A 117 0.83 5.07 19.99
N GLY A 118 0.16 5.20 18.84
CA GLY A 118 -0.98 4.40 18.41
C GLY A 118 -1.55 4.88 17.08
N ILE A 119 -2.04 3.94 16.26
CA ILE A 119 -2.66 4.24 14.97
C ILE A 119 -4.17 4.40 15.18
N LYS A 120 -4.73 5.58 14.92
CA LYS A 120 -6.17 5.77 14.76
C LYS A 120 -6.53 5.63 13.29
N LEU A 121 -7.77 5.22 13.01
CA LEU A 121 -8.22 5.05 11.63
C LEU A 121 -8.15 6.38 10.84
N ASP A 122 -8.44 7.49 11.52
CA ASP A 122 -8.35 8.86 10.97
C ASP A 122 -6.91 9.30 10.64
N ASP A 123 -5.90 8.57 11.15
CA ASP A 123 -4.49 8.84 10.84
C ASP A 123 -4.08 8.23 9.50
N VAL A 124 -4.87 7.28 8.96
CA VAL A 124 -4.58 6.52 7.73
C VAL A 124 -5.59 6.78 6.62
N ILE A 125 -6.83 7.08 7.00
CA ILE A 125 -7.96 7.25 6.10
C ILE A 125 -8.71 8.53 6.46
N THR A 126 -8.85 9.45 5.51
CA THR A 126 -9.76 10.60 5.64
C THR A 126 -11.07 10.32 4.91
N VAL A 127 -12.16 10.16 5.65
CA VAL A 127 -13.50 10.07 5.05
C VAL A 127 -13.93 11.47 4.60
N PRO A 128 -14.19 11.71 3.30
CA PRO A 128 -14.74 12.98 2.85
C PRO A 128 -16.09 13.21 3.54
N LYS A 129 -16.19 14.27 4.34
CA LYS A 129 -17.49 14.68 4.87
C LYS A 129 -18.33 15.17 3.69
N PRO A 130 -19.57 14.69 3.51
CA PRO A 130 -20.47 15.33 2.55
C PRO A 130 -20.61 16.78 2.98
N SER A 131 -20.27 17.72 2.08
CA SER A 131 -20.68 19.10 2.26
C SER A 131 -22.21 19.11 2.23
N CYS A 132 -22.84 19.35 3.38
CA CYS A 132 -24.23 19.75 3.40
C CYS A 132 -24.28 21.15 2.77
N GLU A 133 -24.47 21.21 1.45
CA GLU A 133 -25.02 22.39 0.77
C GLU A 133 -26.55 22.27 0.70
#